data_AF-A0A355FSR8-F1
#
_entry.id   AF-A0A355FSR8-F1
#
_cell.length_a   1.000
_cell.length_b   1.000
_cell.length_c   1.000
_cell.angle_alpha   90.00
_cell.angle_beta   90.00
_cell.angle_gamma   90.00
#
_symmetry.space_group_name_H-M   'P 1'
#
loop_
_entity.id
_entity.type
_entity.pdbx_description
1 polymer ?
#
loop_
_entity_poly.entity_id
_entity_poly.type
_entity_poly.pdbx_seq_one_letter_code
_entity_poly.pdbx_strand_id
1 'polypeptide(L)'
;KFGLLVAESEDGIEVQGMPVEGENTPESMILAVLEEREEEVAGVSREERVAARLAETMAVRVGKSLKPEEMVDLVDRLFGCSTPVLDPFGRTVIVTFESNELEQRFR
;
A
#
# COMPACT_ATOMS: atom_id res chain seq x y z
N LYS A 1 -6.82 -14.65 6.81
CA LYS A 1 -6.18 -13.58 7.63
C LYS A 1 -5.73 -12.37 6.80
N PHE A 2 -5.68 -12.45 5.45
CA PHE A 2 -5.24 -11.37 4.55
C PHE A 2 -6.36 -10.80 3.67
N GLY A 3 -7.62 -10.90 4.11
CA GLY A 3 -8.78 -10.43 3.34
C GLY A 3 -9.20 -11.31 2.15
N LEU A 4 -8.43 -12.36 1.82
CA LEU A 4 -8.78 -13.35 0.81
C LEU A 4 -9.57 -14.52 1.43
N LEU A 5 -10.70 -14.88 0.81
CA LEU A 5 -11.45 -16.12 1.05
C LEU A 5 -11.04 -17.12 -0.02
N VAL A 6 -10.44 -18.23 0.38
CA VAL A 6 -9.94 -19.28 -0.53
C VAL A 6 -10.48 -20.64 -0.14
N ALA A 7 -10.79 -21.45 -1.16
CA ALA A 7 -11.21 -22.84 -1.03
C ALA A 7 -10.31 -23.75 -1.86
N GLU A 8 -10.13 -24.99 -1.40
CA GLU A 8 -9.42 -26.02 -2.16
C GLU A 8 -10.34 -26.60 -3.26
N SER A 9 -9.77 -26.85 -4.43
CA SER A 9 -10.41 -27.49 -5.58
C SER A 9 -9.50 -28.63 -6.10
N GLU A 10 -10.04 -29.54 -6.91
CA GLU A 10 -9.31 -30.73 -7.40
C GLU A 10 -7.99 -30.39 -8.12
N ASP A 11 -7.94 -29.26 -8.82
CA ASP A 11 -6.78 -28.81 -9.61
C ASP A 11 -6.13 -27.51 -9.10
N GLY A 12 -6.46 -27.04 -7.89
CA GLY A 12 -5.84 -25.82 -7.35
C GLY A 12 -6.61 -25.11 -6.24
N ILE A 13 -6.50 -23.77 -6.23
CA ILE A 13 -7.11 -22.90 -5.22
C ILE A 13 -8.15 -22.02 -5.91
N GLU A 14 -9.36 -21.98 -5.37
CA GLU A 14 -10.43 -21.07 -5.78
C GLU A 14 -10.48 -19.85 -4.86
N VAL A 15 -10.46 -18.64 -5.44
CA VAL A 15 -10.67 -17.39 -4.68
C VAL A 15 -12.14 -17.04 -4.69
N GLN A 16 -12.79 -17.20 -3.54
CA GLN A 16 -14.23 -16.96 -3.35
C GLN A 16 -14.53 -15.54 -2.86
N GLY A 17 -13.52 -14.80 -2.40
CA GLY A 17 -13.69 -13.43 -1.91
C GLY A 17 -12.37 -12.69 -1.72
N MET A 18 -12.42 -11.37 -1.86
CA MET A 18 -11.28 -10.46 -1.71
C MET A 18 -11.74 -9.08 -1.21
N PRO A 19 -10.84 -8.23 -0.71
CA PRO A 19 -11.16 -6.85 -0.35
C PRO A 19 -11.68 -6.08 -1.57
N VAL A 20 -12.66 -5.20 -1.33
CA VAL A 20 -13.31 -4.39 -2.38
C VAL A 20 -12.49 -3.13 -2.73
N GLU A 21 -11.50 -2.78 -1.91
CA GLU A 21 -10.71 -1.58 -2.07
C GLU A 21 -9.67 -1.72 -3.19
N GLY A 22 -9.59 -0.70 -4.05
CA GLY A 22 -8.61 -0.61 -5.14
C GLY A 22 -9.01 -1.35 -6.43
N GLU A 23 -8.14 -1.29 -7.44
CA GLU A 23 -8.31 -2.00 -8.73
C GLU A 23 -7.49 -3.30 -8.73
N ASN A 24 -7.69 -4.13 -7.70
CA ASN A 24 -6.94 -5.36 -7.48
C ASN A 24 -7.55 -6.55 -8.22
N THR A 25 -6.72 -7.52 -8.58
CA THR A 25 -7.17 -8.84 -9.03
C THR A 25 -6.80 -9.91 -7.99
N PRO A 26 -7.51 -11.05 -7.95
CA PRO A 26 -7.12 -12.17 -7.10
C PRO A 26 -5.67 -12.61 -7.35
N GLU A 27 -5.25 -12.60 -8.62
CA GLU A 27 -3.89 -12.93 -9.05
C GLU A 27 -2.85 -11.99 -8.44
N SER A 28 -3.05 -10.66 -8.54
CA SER A 28 -2.08 -9.69 -8.02
C SER A 28 -1.91 -9.80 -6.51
N MET A 29 -3.00 -10.09 -5.79
CA MET A 29 -2.96 -10.27 -4.34
C MET A 29 -2.27 -11.58 -3.93
N ILE A 30 -2.52 -12.67 -4.63
CA ILE A 30 -1.84 -13.95 -4.37
C ILE A 30 -0.35 -13.81 -4.67
N LEU A 31 0.01 -13.20 -5.81
CA LEU A 31 1.40 -12.93 -6.15
C LEU A 31 2.09 -12.12 -5.06
N ALA A 32 1.47 -11.06 -4.53
CA ALA A 32 2.04 -10.27 -3.44
C ALA A 32 2.32 -11.08 -2.15
N VAL A 33 1.50 -12.10 -1.86
CA VAL A 33 1.72 -13.02 -0.73
C VAL A 33 2.85 -14.01 -1.02
N LEU A 34 2.95 -14.50 -2.26
CA LEU A 34 3.95 -15.48 -2.68
C LEU A 34 5.34 -14.86 -2.91
N GLU A 35 5.39 -13.60 -3.35
CA GLU A 35 6.62 -12.85 -3.61
C GLU A 35 7.29 -12.32 -2.34
N GLU A 36 6.68 -12.52 -1.17
CA GLU A 36 7.32 -12.26 0.12
C GLU A 36 8.49 -13.24 0.30
N ARG A 37 9.71 -12.79 -0.04
CA ARG A 37 10.96 -13.54 0.11
C ARG A 37 11.73 -13.06 1.34
N GLU A 38 12.39 -14.03 1.98
CA GLU A 38 12.97 -14.08 3.34
C GLU A 38 14.09 -13.06 3.70
N GLU A 39 14.04 -11.80 3.25
CA GLU A 39 14.84 -10.80 3.96
C GLU A 39 14.15 -10.48 5.29
N GLU A 40 14.54 -11.22 6.33
CA GLU A 40 14.18 -10.92 7.71
C GLU A 40 14.69 -9.52 8.07
N VAL A 41 13.81 -8.54 7.92
CA VAL A 41 14.00 -7.21 8.49
C VAL A 41 13.79 -7.35 9.99
N ALA A 42 14.85 -7.15 10.76
CA ALA A 42 14.81 -7.24 12.21
C ALA A 42 13.70 -6.35 12.79
N GLY A 43 12.79 -6.96 13.54
CA GLY A 43 11.66 -6.26 14.17
C GLY A 43 10.39 -6.15 13.32
N VAL A 44 10.35 -6.69 12.11
CA VAL A 44 9.15 -6.72 11.26
C VAL A 44 8.67 -8.17 11.09
N SER A 45 7.44 -8.45 11.53
CA SER A 45 6.80 -9.75 11.38
C SER A 45 6.54 -10.08 9.91
N ARG A 46 6.41 -11.38 9.61
CA ARG A 46 6.05 -11.83 8.26
C ARG A 46 4.70 -11.26 7.83
N GLU A 47 3.75 -11.19 8.76
CA GLU A 47 2.42 -10.62 8.54
C GLU A 47 2.50 -9.15 8.11
N GLU A 48 3.37 -8.35 8.74
CA GLU A 48 3.59 -6.95 8.38
C GLU A 48 4.22 -6.81 6.99
N ARG A 49 5.17 -7.68 6.63
CA ARG A 49 5.78 -7.68 5.29
C ARG A 49 4.76 -8.04 4.21
N VAL A 50 3.93 -9.05 4.44
CA VAL A 50 2.84 -9.41 3.52
C VAL A 50 1.83 -8.26 3.42
N ALA A 51 1.46 -7.63 4.54
CA ALA A 51 0.56 -6.48 4.54
C ALA A 51 1.14 -5.29 3.75
N ALA A 52 2.44 -5.03 3.86
CA ALA A 52 3.12 -3.99 3.08
C ALA A 52 3.05 -4.26 1.56
N ARG A 53 3.28 -5.52 1.14
CA ARG A 53 3.16 -5.92 -0.28
C ARG A 53 1.73 -5.81 -0.79
N LEU A 54 0.75 -6.23 0.00
CA LEU A 54 -0.66 -6.07 -0.34
C LEU A 54 -1.05 -4.58 -0.43
N ALA A 55 -0.53 -3.73 0.47
CA ALA A 55 -0.77 -2.29 0.39
C ALA A 55 -0.24 -1.67 -0.91
N GLU A 56 0.88 -2.19 -1.45
CA GLU A 56 1.42 -1.77 -2.75
C GLU A 56 0.50 -2.13 -3.92
N THR A 57 -0.09 -3.33 -3.93
CA THR A 57 -1.07 -3.71 -4.97
C THR A 57 -2.36 -2.90 -4.87
N MET A 58 -2.78 -2.58 -3.64
CA MET A 58 -4.00 -1.84 -3.34
C MET A 58 -3.86 -0.31 -3.47
N ALA A 59 -2.65 0.19 -3.73
CA ALA A 59 -2.37 1.62 -3.78
C ALA A 59 -3.13 2.35 -4.90
N VAL A 60 -3.40 3.64 -4.68
CA VAL A 60 -3.89 4.54 -5.72
C VAL A 60 -2.84 4.60 -6.84
N ARG A 61 -3.23 4.18 -8.05
CA ARG A 61 -2.31 4.11 -9.20
C ARG A 61 -1.79 5.48 -9.60
N VAL A 62 -0.53 5.51 -10.02
CA VAL A 62 0.11 6.69 -10.60
C VAL A 62 -0.69 7.17 -11.81
N GLY A 63 -0.94 8.48 -11.88
CA GLY A 63 -1.70 9.10 -12.98
C GLY A 63 -3.22 9.06 -12.81
N LYS A 64 -3.75 8.43 -11.75
CA LYS A 64 -5.18 8.56 -11.42
C LYS A 64 -5.49 9.97 -10.94
N SER A 65 -6.36 10.67 -11.66
CA SER A 65 -6.91 11.96 -11.22
C SER A 65 -7.85 11.77 -10.05
N LEU A 66 -7.62 12.52 -8.97
CA LEU A 66 -8.46 12.52 -7.77
C LEU A 66 -9.36 13.76 -7.77
N LYS A 67 -10.61 13.59 -7.35
CA LYS A 67 -11.50 14.69 -7.02
C LYS A 67 -11.05 15.38 -5.72
N PRO A 68 -11.44 16.65 -5.49
CA PRO A 68 -11.11 17.36 -4.24
C PRO A 68 -11.45 16.58 -2.97
N GLU A 69 -12.63 15.95 -2.94
CA GLU A 69 -13.09 15.12 -1.81
C GLU A 69 -12.19 13.88 -1.60
N GLU A 70 -11.76 13.23 -2.69
CA GLU A 70 -10.87 12.06 -2.63
C GLU A 70 -9.46 12.45 -2.15
N MET A 71 -8.99 13.65 -2.50
CA MET A 71 -7.71 14.16 -2.02
C MET A 71 -7.75 14.45 -0.51
N VAL A 72 -8.83 15.05 -0.01
CA VAL A 72 -9.02 15.31 1.42
C VAL A 72 -9.06 13.99 2.19
N ASP A 73 -9.89 13.04 1.75
CA ASP A 73 -9.97 11.71 2.37
C ASP A 73 -8.62 10.97 2.39
N LEU A 74 -7.83 11.05 1.31
CA LEU A 74 -6.51 10.46 1.25
C LEU A 74 -5.56 11.05 2.30
N VAL A 75 -5.57 12.38 2.44
CA VAL A 75 -4.72 13.09 3.40
C VAL A 75 -5.16 12.81 4.84
N ASP A 76 -6.47 12.78 5.10
CA ASP A 76 -7.01 12.45 6.43
C ASP A 76 -6.64 11.02 6.85
N ARG A 77 -6.76 10.05 5.93
CA ARG A 77 -6.32 8.67 6.17
C ARG A 77 -4.82 8.57 6.40
N LEU A 78 -4.01 9.32 5.64
CA LEU A 78 -2.56 9.35 5.82
C LEU A 78 -2.19 9.80 7.24
N PHE A 79 -2.77 10.89 7.73
CA PHE A 79 -2.50 11.39 9.08
C PHE A 79 -3.15 10.56 10.20
N GLY A 80 -4.07 9.66 9.86
CA GLY A 80 -4.59 8.63 10.76
C GLY A 80 -3.62 7.47 11.00
N CYS A 81 -2.57 7.31 10.19
CA CYS A 81 -1.57 6.26 10.36
C CYS A 81 -0.63 6.54 11.54
N SER A 82 -0.08 5.48 12.15
CA SER A 82 0.88 5.58 13.25
C SER A 82 2.21 6.21 12.83
N THR A 83 2.61 6.03 11.57
CA THR A 83 3.86 6.56 11.00
C THR A 83 3.57 7.20 9.63
N PRO A 84 3.08 8.45 9.57
CA PRO A 84 2.64 9.07 8.31
C PRO A 84 3.79 9.58 7.42
N VAL A 85 5.02 9.66 7.96
CA VAL A 85 6.17 10.26 7.27
C VAL A 85 6.90 9.26 6.37
N LEU A 86 6.85 7.97 6.71
CA LEU A 86 7.52 6.89 6.00
C LEU A 86 6.48 5.86 5.57
N ASP A 87 6.64 5.34 4.36
CA ASP A 87 5.85 4.20 3.92
C ASP A 87 6.39 2.89 4.55
N PRO A 88 5.67 1.76 4.40
CA PRO A 88 6.10 0.46 4.94
C PRO A 88 7.45 -0.05 4.40
N PHE A 89 8.01 0.59 3.36
CA PHE A 89 9.29 0.25 2.75
C PHE A 89 10.39 1.28 3.08
N GLY A 90 10.11 2.25 3.95
CA GLY A 90 11.06 3.27 4.39
C GLY A 90 11.22 4.46 3.42
N ARG A 91 10.36 4.59 2.42
CA ARG A 91 10.34 5.74 1.49
C ARG A 91 9.59 6.91 2.11
N THR A 92 10.09 8.12 1.88
CA THR A 92 9.44 9.35 2.36
C THR A 92 8.09 9.56 1.68
N VAL A 93 7.03 9.78 2.45
CA VAL A 93 5.68 10.06 1.95
C VAL A 93 5.42 11.56 1.82
N ILE A 94 5.92 12.35 2.77
CA ILE A 94 5.66 13.79 2.86
C ILE A 94 6.97 14.55 2.71
N VAL A 95 6.98 15.51 1.77
CA VAL A 95 8.07 16.48 1.61
C VAL A 95 7.51 17.87 1.81
N THR A 96 8.05 18.60 2.78
CA THR A 96 7.64 19.98 3.09
C THR A 96 8.70 20.94 2.57
N PHE A 97 8.27 21.93 1.79
CA PHE A 97 9.12 23.01 1.32
C PHE A 97 8.76 24.29 2.08
N GLU A 98 9.74 24.90 2.74
CA GLU A 98 9.55 26.21 3.36
C GLU A 98 9.60 27.34 2.33
N SER A 99 8.92 28.45 2.61
CA SER A 99 8.88 29.60 1.69
C SER A 99 10.29 30.12 1.34
N ASN A 100 11.22 30.15 2.30
CA ASN A 100 12.60 30.53 2.07
C ASN A 100 13.35 29.55 1.14
N GLU A 101 13.07 28.24 1.25
CA GLU A 101 13.67 27.23 0.37
C GLU A 101 13.18 27.39 -1.07
N LEU A 102 11.89 27.70 -1.25
CA LEU A 102 11.32 27.99 -2.55
C LEU A 102 11.96 29.27 -3.15
N GLU A 103 12.06 30.35 -2.38
CA GLU A 103 12.68 31.60 -2.84
C GLU A 103 14.14 31.40 -3.31
N GLN A 104 14.91 30.55 -2.63
CA GLN A 104 16.29 30.25 -3.03
C GLN A 104 16.39 29.41 -4.32
N ARG A 105 15.44 28.49 -4.54
CA ARG A 105 15.47 27.60 -5.72
C ARG A 105 14.99 28.27 -7.01
N PHE A 106 14.14 29.30 -6.91
CA PHE A 106 13.59 30.02 -8.06
C PHE A 106 14.31 31.35 -8.36
N ARG A 107 15.43 31.64 -7.69
CA ARG A 107 16.30 32.78 -7.95
C ARG A 107 17.45 32.40 -8.88
#